data_AF-A0A2E0GYD2-F1
#
_entry.id   AF-A0A2E0GYD2-F1
#
_cell.length_a   1.000
_cell.length_b   1.000
_cell.length_c   1.000
_cell.angle_alpha   90.00
_cell.angle_beta   90.00
_cell.angle_gamma   90.00
#
_symmetry.space_group_name_H-M   'P 1'
#
loop_
_entity.id
_entity.type
_entity.pdbx_description
1 polymer ?
#
loop_
_entity_poly.entity_id
_entity_poly.type
_entity_poly.pdbx_seq_one_letter_code
_entity_poly.pdbx_strand_id
1 'polypeptide(L)'
;MKKTPENSGMTLPELILSFILLSSFTGVFIVVTEFTAKFFQPLNNQAKEEYISSDKELSDVMNDHIKINDAFDSIIDFLSQPGIAKNTILELKCTSLPYLDWQIPSIDSKAIPSSYKVCIKPTQLPESSYLNLNNFSGKPGIYIIYSKPINGITYNSTPVRRIFCRPKPFC
;
A
#
# COMPACT_ATOMS: atom_id res chain seq x y z
N MET A 1 14.49 44.10 53.41
CA MET A 1 15.40 42.96 53.21
C MET A 1 14.58 41.76 52.77
N LYS A 2 14.71 41.32 51.51
CA LYS A 2 13.91 40.21 50.94
C LYS A 2 14.62 38.90 51.29
N LYS A 3 14.02 38.05 52.13
CA LYS A 3 14.55 36.70 52.43
C LYS A 3 14.55 35.89 51.14
N THR A 4 15.72 35.49 50.66
CA THR A 4 15.87 34.42 49.66
C THR A 4 15.35 33.12 50.27
N PRO A 5 14.55 32.32 49.55
CA PRO A 5 14.12 31.03 50.06
C PRO A 5 15.34 30.13 50.23
N GLU A 6 15.57 29.63 51.44
CA GLU A 6 16.58 28.61 51.69
C GLU A 6 16.17 27.35 50.94
N ASN A 7 17.08 26.84 50.10
CA ASN A 7 16.90 25.59 49.39
C ASN A 7 16.98 24.44 50.39
N SER A 8 15.84 24.10 50.97
CA SER A 8 15.67 22.95 51.84
C SER A 8 15.68 21.73 50.93
N GLY A 9 16.74 20.91 50.99
CA GLY A 9 16.87 19.71 50.16
C GLY A 9 15.64 18.79 50.26
N MET A 10 15.48 17.89 49.29
CA MET A 10 14.34 16.97 49.27
C MET A 10 14.34 16.02 50.47
N THR A 11 13.16 15.80 51.03
CA THR A 11 12.97 14.75 52.04
C THR A 11 13.01 13.36 51.40
N LEU A 12 13.38 12.34 52.18
CA LEU A 12 13.46 10.95 51.68
C LEU A 12 12.14 10.46 51.04
N PRO A 13 10.94 10.76 51.57
CA PRO A 13 9.68 10.39 50.92
C PRO A 13 9.44 11.11 49.59
N GLU A 14 9.80 12.40 49.48
CA GLU A 14 9.68 13.14 48.23
C GLU A 14 10.62 12.59 47.16
N LEU A 15 11.81 12.13 47.55
CA LEU A 15 12.77 11.48 46.66
C LEU A 15 12.21 10.16 46.12
N ILE A 16 11.65 9.31 46.98
CA ILE A 16 11.01 8.05 46.57
C ILE A 16 9.84 8.32 45.62
N LEU A 17 8.98 9.29 45.95
CA LEU A 17 7.85 9.69 45.10
C LEU A 17 8.31 10.13 43.71
N SER A 18 9.38 10.93 43.67
CA SER A 18 9.95 11.44 42.43
C SER A 18 10.53 10.32 41.56
N PHE A 19 11.18 9.32 42.16
CA PHE A 19 11.68 8.15 41.43
C PHE A 19 10.55 7.29 40.85
N ILE A 20 9.46 7.09 41.59
CA ILE A 20 8.30 6.32 41.11
C ILE A 20 7.62 7.05 39.94
N LEU A 21 7.43 8.37 40.05
CA LEU A 21 6.89 9.22 38.99
C LEU A 21 7.79 9.19 37.74
N LEU A 22 9.11 9.34 37.93
CA LEU A 22 10.07 9.30 36.83
C LEU A 22 10.06 7.95 36.12
N SER A 23 10.09 6.84 36.87
CA SER A 23 10.06 5.49 36.30
C SER A 23 8.77 5.22 35.53
N SER A 24 7.63 5.64 36.06
CA SER A 24 6.32 5.50 35.40
C SER A 24 6.28 6.30 34.10
N PHE A 25 6.75 7.54 34.12
CA PHE A 25 6.83 8.39 32.94
C PHE A 25 7.76 7.80 31.88
N THR A 26 8.96 7.33 32.27
CA THR A 26 9.90 6.68 31.35
C THR A 26 9.31 5.41 30.74
N GLY A 27 8.59 4.60 31.52
CA GLY A 27 7.91 3.41 31.02
C GLY A 27 6.89 3.74 29.92
N VAL A 28 6.02 4.72 30.16
CA VAL A 28 5.05 5.20 29.15
C VAL A 28 5.77 5.77 27.92
N PHE A 29 6.82 6.56 28.13
CA PHE A 29 7.60 7.17 27.06
C PHE A 29 8.23 6.13 26.14
N ILE A 30 8.83 5.07 26.69
CA ILE A 30 9.43 3.98 25.91
C ILE A 30 8.37 3.29 25.04
N VAL A 31 7.20 2.96 25.60
CA VAL A 31 6.12 2.29 24.86
C VAL A 31 5.61 3.16 23.71
N VAL A 32 5.35 4.45 23.98
CA VAL A 32 4.89 5.39 22.94
C VAL A 32 5.97 5.61 21.88
N THR A 33 7.23 5.73 22.28
CA THR A 33 8.35 5.93 21.35
C THR A 33 8.56 4.71 20.47
N GLU A 34 8.48 3.48 21.01
CA GLU A 34 8.58 2.25 20.22
C GLU A 34 7.42 2.13 19.23
N PHE A 35 6.19 2.40 19.66
CA PHE A 35 5.04 2.43 18.78
C PHE A 35 5.25 3.45 17.66
N THR A 36 5.59 4.69 18.01
CA THR A 36 5.85 5.77 17.04
C THR A 36 6.99 5.39 16.08
N ALA A 37 8.09 4.84 16.59
CA ALA A 37 9.22 4.39 15.78
C ALA A 37 8.84 3.31 14.77
N LYS A 38 7.94 2.38 15.10
CA LYS A 38 7.44 1.38 14.14
C LYS A 38 6.65 2.00 12.98
N PHE A 39 5.97 3.13 13.21
CA PHE A 39 5.34 3.90 12.11
C PHE A 39 6.36 4.66 11.26
N PHE A 40 7.44 5.15 11.87
CA PHE A 40 8.49 5.92 11.17
C PHE A 40 9.69 5.07 10.71
N GLN A 41 9.67 3.76 10.95
CA GLN A 41 10.72 2.83 10.53
C GLN A 41 11.05 2.90 9.02
N PRO A 42 10.08 3.14 8.08
CA PRO A 42 10.42 3.36 6.68
C PRO A 42 11.08 4.72 6.37
N LEU A 43 11.12 5.67 7.33
CA LEU A 43 11.59 7.05 7.14
C LEU A 43 12.96 7.34 7.80
N ASN A 44 13.51 6.42 8.61
CA ASN A 44 14.77 6.65 9.30
C ASN A 44 15.98 6.25 8.42
N ASN A 45 16.62 7.25 7.81
CA ASN A 45 17.81 7.08 6.97
C ASN A 45 19.02 6.45 7.71
N GLN A 46 19.08 6.48 9.04
CA GLN A 46 20.15 5.84 9.81
C GLN A 46 19.94 4.33 9.99
N ALA A 47 18.69 3.86 10.07
CA ALA A 47 18.37 2.42 10.03
C ALA A 47 18.56 1.82 8.63
N LYS A 48 18.62 2.68 7.61
CA LYS A 48 18.88 2.30 6.21
C LYS A 48 20.28 1.69 6.05
N GLU A 49 21.30 2.17 6.75
CA GLU A 49 22.68 1.66 6.59
C GLU A 49 22.85 0.26 7.19
N GLU A 50 22.24 -0.01 8.35
CA GLU A 50 22.23 -1.36 8.94
C GLU A 50 21.41 -2.33 8.09
N TYR A 51 20.30 -1.86 7.50
CA TYR A 51 19.53 -2.64 6.54
C TYR A 51 20.23 -2.84 5.20
N ILE A 52 20.95 -1.86 4.63
CA ILE A 52 21.72 -1.99 3.36
C ILE A 52 22.83 -3.05 3.47
N SER A 53 23.39 -3.25 4.67
CA SER A 53 24.38 -4.31 4.91
C SER A 53 23.80 -5.73 4.86
N SER A 54 22.48 -5.85 4.95
CA SER A 54 21.73 -7.05 4.61
C SER A 54 21.10 -6.83 3.22
N ASP A 55 21.16 -7.74 2.27
CA ASP A 55 20.44 -7.59 0.98
C ASP A 55 18.89 -7.64 1.13
N LYS A 56 18.33 -7.14 2.22
CA LYS A 56 16.89 -7.00 2.44
C LYS A 56 16.47 -5.62 1.96
N GLU A 57 15.94 -5.59 0.74
CA GLU A 57 15.08 -4.50 0.27
C GLU A 57 14.05 -4.20 1.37
N LEU A 58 14.11 -3.01 1.96
CA LEU A 58 13.12 -2.55 2.93
C LEU A 58 11.82 -2.37 2.15
N SER A 59 11.00 -3.43 2.07
CA SER A 59 9.66 -3.36 1.47
C SER A 59 8.80 -2.49 2.37
N ASP A 60 8.72 -1.22 2.01
CA ASP A 60 7.71 -0.32 2.54
C ASP A 60 6.39 -0.67 1.86
N VAL A 61 5.56 -1.42 2.58
CA VAL A 61 4.22 -1.83 2.14
C VAL A 61 3.42 -0.65 1.62
N MET A 62 3.56 0.52 2.26
CA MET A 62 2.84 1.72 1.86
C MET A 62 3.30 2.20 0.48
N ASN A 63 4.61 2.30 0.27
CA ASN A 63 5.16 2.70 -1.03
C ASN A 63 4.84 1.68 -2.13
N ASP A 64 4.90 0.38 -1.82
CA ASP A 64 4.52 -0.67 -2.76
C ASP A 64 3.05 -0.54 -3.14
N HIS A 65 2.16 -0.28 -2.18
CA HIS A 65 0.74 -0.06 -2.43
C HIS A 65 0.49 1.18 -3.27
N ILE A 66 1.18 2.29 -3.00
CA ILE A 66 1.06 3.52 -3.80
C ILE A 66 1.43 3.23 -5.26
N LYS A 67 2.60 2.62 -5.50
CA LYS A 67 3.04 2.26 -6.86
C LYS A 67 2.06 1.34 -7.58
N ILE A 68 1.56 0.31 -6.88
CA ILE A 68 0.57 -0.63 -7.43
C ILE A 68 -0.73 0.10 -7.78
N ASN A 69 -1.19 1.02 -6.93
CA ASN A 69 -2.40 1.78 -7.15
C ASN A 69 -2.27 2.73 -8.36
N ASP A 70 -1.15 3.44 -8.49
CA ASP A 70 -0.87 4.31 -9.64
C ASP A 70 -0.81 3.49 -10.94
N ALA A 71 -0.17 2.32 -10.89
CA ALA A 71 -0.15 1.38 -12.00
C ALA A 71 -1.56 0.88 -12.33
N PHE A 72 -2.40 0.57 -11.32
CA PHE A 72 -3.78 0.14 -11.55
C PHE A 72 -4.58 1.21 -12.28
N ASP A 73 -4.42 2.49 -11.95
CA ASP A 73 -5.13 3.56 -12.64
C ASP A 73 -4.77 3.62 -14.13
N SER A 74 -3.49 3.45 -14.45
CA SER A 74 -3.02 3.38 -15.84
C SER A 74 -3.52 2.12 -16.58
N ILE A 75 -3.53 0.96 -15.90
CA ILE A 75 -4.07 -0.30 -16.46
C ILE A 75 -5.56 -0.16 -16.73
N ILE A 76 -6.32 0.35 -15.74
CA ILE A 76 -7.76 0.49 -15.82
C ILE A 76 -8.13 1.48 -16.93
N ASP A 77 -7.46 2.63 -17.00
CA ASP A 77 -7.77 3.63 -18.02
C ASP A 77 -7.55 3.07 -19.43
N PHE A 78 -6.46 2.33 -19.65
CA PHE A 78 -6.20 1.63 -20.91
C PHE A 78 -7.25 0.54 -21.20
N LEU A 79 -7.45 -0.41 -20.28
CA LEU A 79 -8.34 -1.56 -20.50
C LEU A 79 -9.83 -1.18 -20.58
N SER A 80 -10.22 -0.06 -19.97
CA SER A 80 -11.61 0.43 -19.99
C SER A 80 -12.03 1.03 -21.34
N GLN A 81 -11.10 1.17 -22.29
CA GLN A 81 -11.38 1.68 -23.63
C GLN A 81 -12.22 0.68 -24.44
N PRO A 82 -13.20 1.17 -25.24
CA PRO A 82 -14.09 0.31 -26.03
C PRO A 82 -13.40 -0.41 -27.19
N GLY A 83 -12.21 0.03 -27.61
CA GLY A 83 -11.44 -0.57 -28.71
C GLY A 83 -10.76 -1.90 -28.38
N ILE A 84 -10.72 -2.29 -27.11
CA ILE A 84 -10.11 -3.56 -26.67
C ILE A 84 -11.17 -4.66 -26.76
N ALA A 85 -10.80 -5.87 -27.18
CA ALA A 85 -11.74 -6.99 -27.19
C ALA A 85 -11.89 -7.59 -25.78
N LYS A 86 -13.12 -7.98 -25.42
CA LYS A 86 -13.41 -8.66 -24.15
C LYS A 86 -12.57 -9.93 -23.97
N ASN A 87 -12.42 -10.73 -25.03
CA ASN A 87 -11.68 -12.00 -24.98
C ASN A 87 -10.22 -11.79 -24.61
N THR A 88 -9.60 -10.71 -25.10
CA THR A 88 -8.22 -10.35 -24.75
C THR A 88 -8.04 -10.23 -23.25
N ILE A 89 -8.99 -9.61 -22.53
CA ILE A 89 -8.93 -9.45 -21.07
C ILE A 89 -9.07 -10.78 -20.34
N LEU A 90 -9.94 -11.66 -20.82
CA LEU A 90 -10.16 -12.98 -20.23
C LEU A 90 -8.93 -13.90 -20.37
N GLU A 91 -8.12 -13.67 -21.40
CA GLU A 91 -6.91 -14.44 -21.70
C GLU A 91 -5.65 -13.89 -20.99
N LEU A 92 -5.74 -12.71 -20.35
CA LEU A 92 -4.60 -12.11 -19.65
C LEU A 92 -4.17 -12.96 -18.45
N LYS A 93 -2.94 -13.47 -18.53
CA LYS A 93 -2.29 -14.15 -17.40
C LYS A 93 -1.76 -13.13 -16.40
N CYS A 94 -1.70 -13.53 -15.13
CA CYS A 94 -1.08 -12.72 -14.10
C CYS A 94 0.40 -12.47 -14.41
N THR A 95 0.85 -11.22 -14.31
CA THR A 95 2.22 -10.80 -14.63
C THR A 95 2.78 -9.83 -13.59
N SER A 96 4.10 -9.80 -13.45
CA SER A 96 4.82 -8.74 -12.71
C SER A 96 5.21 -7.56 -13.62
N LEU A 97 5.13 -7.70 -14.95
CA LEU A 97 5.53 -6.70 -15.93
C LEU A 97 4.41 -6.44 -16.95
N PRO A 98 3.33 -5.73 -16.55
CA PRO A 98 2.20 -5.44 -17.45
C PRO A 98 2.60 -4.70 -18.74
N TYR A 99 3.64 -3.86 -18.68
CA TYR A 99 4.18 -3.16 -19.85
C TYR A 99 4.62 -4.14 -20.96
N LEU A 100 5.29 -5.24 -20.61
CA LEU A 100 5.81 -6.20 -21.57
C LEU A 100 4.73 -7.23 -21.96
N ASP A 101 4.11 -7.85 -20.96
CA ASP A 101 3.23 -9.00 -21.17
C ASP A 101 1.84 -8.60 -21.67
N TRP A 102 1.33 -7.44 -21.22
CA TRP A 102 0.02 -6.91 -21.63
C TRP A 102 0.15 -5.76 -22.63
N GLN A 103 1.38 -5.36 -22.97
CA GLN A 103 1.69 -4.30 -23.94
C GLN A 103 1.00 -2.96 -23.62
N ILE A 104 0.88 -2.62 -22.34
CA ILE A 104 0.22 -1.38 -21.89
C ILE A 104 1.24 -0.23 -21.96
N PRO A 105 1.08 0.75 -22.87
CA PRO A 105 2.10 1.76 -23.13
C PRO A 105 2.21 2.82 -22.01
N SER A 106 1.18 2.96 -21.16
CA SER A 106 1.10 3.97 -20.11
C SER A 106 1.90 3.63 -18.84
N ILE A 107 2.59 2.48 -18.81
CA ILE A 107 3.19 1.92 -17.59
C ILE A 107 4.68 1.68 -17.80
N ASP A 108 5.52 2.07 -16.85
CA ASP A 108 6.95 1.75 -16.87
C ASP A 108 7.22 0.33 -16.34
N SER A 109 8.34 -0.26 -16.78
CA SER A 109 8.94 -1.50 -16.29
C SER A 109 9.09 -1.59 -14.76
N LYS A 110 9.15 -0.45 -14.05
CA LYS A 110 9.27 -0.37 -12.59
C LYS A 110 7.97 -0.02 -11.86
N ALA A 111 6.85 0.08 -12.57
CA ALA A 111 5.59 0.52 -11.97
C ALA A 111 5.01 -0.49 -10.97
N ILE A 112 5.24 -1.79 -11.19
CA ILE A 112 4.88 -2.85 -10.25
C ILE A 112 6.13 -3.31 -9.51
N PRO A 113 6.12 -3.34 -8.16
CA PRO A 113 7.24 -3.89 -7.39
C PRO A 113 7.50 -5.36 -7.76
N SER A 114 8.77 -5.75 -7.82
CA SER A 114 9.22 -7.10 -8.19
C SER A 114 8.66 -8.20 -7.29
N SER A 115 8.27 -7.86 -6.06
CA SER A 115 7.65 -8.75 -5.07
C SER A 115 6.17 -9.06 -5.35
N TYR A 116 5.54 -8.40 -6.34
CA TYR A 116 4.12 -8.55 -6.65
C TYR A 116 3.86 -9.01 -8.09
N LYS A 117 2.69 -9.63 -8.28
CA LYS A 117 2.09 -9.92 -9.59
C LYS A 117 0.69 -9.31 -9.64
N VAL A 118 0.34 -8.72 -10.77
CA VAL A 118 -0.98 -8.17 -11.07
C VAL A 118 -1.79 -9.18 -11.88
N CYS A 119 -3.07 -9.27 -11.57
CA CYS A 119 -4.03 -10.17 -12.19
C CYS A 119 -5.33 -9.41 -12.44
N ILE A 120 -6.06 -9.82 -13.47
CA ILE A 120 -7.42 -9.33 -13.75
C ILE A 120 -8.35 -10.53 -13.81
N LYS A 121 -9.54 -10.39 -13.23
CA LYS A 121 -10.60 -11.38 -13.32
C LYS A 121 -11.94 -10.72 -13.61
N PRO A 122 -12.78 -11.31 -14.49
CA PRO A 122 -14.15 -10.88 -14.63
C PRO A 122 -14.95 -11.23 -13.37
N THR A 123 -16.02 -10.47 -13.11
CA THR A 123 -17.04 -10.86 -12.15
C THR A 123 -18.09 -11.78 -12.79
N GLN A 124 -19.10 -12.18 -12.02
CA GLN A 124 -20.23 -12.96 -12.52
C GLN A 124 -21.16 -12.15 -13.45
N LEU A 125 -20.96 -10.83 -13.57
CA LEU A 125 -21.78 -9.97 -14.43
C LEU A 125 -21.16 -9.93 -15.83
N PRO A 126 -21.79 -10.56 -16.84
CA PRO A 126 -21.22 -10.64 -18.17
C PRO A 126 -21.32 -9.29 -18.89
N GLU A 127 -20.19 -8.83 -19.46
CA GLU A 127 -20.17 -7.70 -20.39
C GLU A 127 -20.97 -8.05 -21.65
N SER A 128 -21.95 -7.20 -21.98
CA SER A 128 -22.75 -7.28 -23.22
C SER A 128 -21.94 -6.85 -24.45
N SER A 129 -22.37 -7.22 -25.65
CA SER A 129 -21.73 -6.76 -26.88
C SER A 129 -21.83 -5.24 -27.04
N TYR A 130 -20.87 -4.63 -27.74
CA TYR A 130 -20.84 -3.18 -27.99
C TYR A 130 -22.14 -2.68 -28.65
N LEU A 131 -22.71 -3.45 -29.58
CA LEU A 131 -23.98 -3.11 -30.23
C LEU A 131 -25.14 -2.98 -29.23
N ASN A 132 -25.22 -3.89 -28.26
CA ASN A 132 -26.27 -3.84 -27.23
C ASN A 132 -26.04 -2.68 -26.25
N LEU A 133 -24.77 -2.40 -25.92
CA LEU A 133 -24.40 -1.26 -25.07
C LEU A 133 -24.77 0.08 -25.71
N ASN A 134 -24.47 0.25 -27.00
CA ASN A 134 -24.79 1.47 -27.74
C ASN A 134 -26.31 1.70 -27.90
N ASN A 135 -27.09 0.62 -27.90
CA ASN A 135 -28.56 0.67 -27.95
C ASN A 135 -29.21 0.77 -26.55
N PHE A 136 -28.44 1.05 -25.48
CA PHE A 136 -28.91 1.13 -24.09
C PHE A 136 -29.64 -0.11 -23.56
N SER A 137 -29.48 -1.27 -24.23
CA SER A 137 -30.11 -2.54 -23.87
C SER A 137 -29.15 -3.52 -23.21
N GLY A 138 -27.84 -3.24 -23.29
CA GLY A 138 -26.77 -4.02 -22.69
C GLY A 138 -26.35 -3.53 -21.31
N LYS A 139 -25.57 -4.35 -20.61
CA LYS A 139 -24.92 -4.01 -19.34
C LYS A 139 -23.40 -4.02 -19.50
N PRO A 140 -22.68 -3.05 -18.92
CA PRO A 140 -21.22 -3.06 -18.91
C PRO A 140 -20.70 -4.23 -18.07
N GLY A 141 -19.47 -4.63 -18.33
CA GLY A 141 -18.75 -5.62 -17.54
C GLY A 141 -18.17 -5.00 -16.27
N ILE A 142 -18.15 -5.78 -15.19
CA ILE A 142 -17.44 -5.45 -13.97
C ILE A 142 -16.25 -6.41 -13.83
N TYR A 143 -15.07 -5.84 -13.62
CA TYR A 143 -13.81 -6.56 -13.52
C TYR A 143 -13.11 -6.23 -12.21
N ILE A 144 -12.32 -7.18 -11.71
CA ILE A 144 -11.49 -7.04 -10.51
C ILE A 144 -10.04 -7.09 -10.95
N ILE A 145 -9.31 -6.01 -10.70
CA ILE A 145 -7.85 -6.01 -10.78
C ILE A 145 -7.29 -6.17 -9.37
N TYR A 146 -6.31 -7.05 -9.22
CA TYR A 146 -5.69 -7.29 -7.92
C TYR A 146 -4.22 -7.64 -8.05
N SER A 147 -3.45 -7.24 -7.06
CA SER A 147 -2.06 -7.61 -6.89
C SER A 147 -1.96 -8.69 -5.83
N LYS A 148 -1.08 -9.66 -6.05
CA LYS A 148 -0.72 -10.67 -5.07
C LYS A 148 0.79 -10.71 -4.88
N PRO A 149 1.30 -10.79 -3.64
CA PRO A 149 2.71 -11.05 -3.41
C PRO A 149 3.12 -12.40 -4.01
N ILE A 150 4.34 -12.48 -4.55
CA ILE A 150 4.88 -13.71 -5.14
C ILE A 150 5.20 -14.75 -4.06
N ASN A 151 5.74 -14.30 -2.92
CA ASN A 151 6.19 -15.16 -1.83
C ASN A 151 5.10 -15.45 -0.78
N GLY A 152 3.84 -15.15 -1.10
CA GLY A 152 2.71 -15.33 -0.19
C GLY A 152 2.40 -14.11 0.67
N ILE A 153 1.27 -14.17 1.37
CA ILE A 153 0.76 -13.06 2.18
C ILE A 153 1.50 -13.03 3.51
N THR A 154 2.12 -11.91 3.84
CA THR A 154 2.80 -11.68 5.12
C THR A 154 2.42 -10.29 5.66
N TYR A 155 2.84 -9.97 6.88
CA TYR A 155 2.61 -8.65 7.48
C TYR A 155 3.25 -7.50 6.67
N ASN A 156 4.32 -7.81 5.91
CA ASN A 156 5.02 -6.88 5.03
C ASN A 156 4.66 -7.07 3.55
N SER A 157 3.68 -7.91 3.22
CA SER A 157 3.27 -8.13 1.83
C SER A 157 1.81 -8.52 1.78
N THR A 158 0.96 -7.52 1.60
CA THR A 158 -0.51 -7.71 1.57
C THR A 158 -1.05 -7.44 0.17
N PRO A 159 -2.04 -8.21 -0.30
CA PRO A 159 -2.64 -8.01 -1.60
C PRO A 159 -3.43 -6.69 -1.68
N VAL A 160 -3.42 -6.05 -2.85
CA VAL A 160 -4.23 -4.86 -3.16
C VAL A 160 -5.27 -5.23 -4.20
N ARG A 161 -6.49 -4.69 -4.11
CA ARG A 161 -7.55 -4.95 -5.10
C ARG A 161 -8.35 -3.70 -5.43
N ARG A 162 -8.78 -3.58 -6.68
CA ARG A 162 -9.74 -2.57 -7.14
C ARG A 162 -10.77 -3.22 -8.07
N ILE A 163 -11.96 -2.64 -8.08
CA ILE A 163 -13.05 -3.02 -8.98
C ILE A 163 -13.19 -1.90 -10.00
N PHE A 164 -13.34 -2.24 -11.27
CA PHE A 164 -13.58 -1.27 -12.32
C PHE A 164 -14.63 -1.76 -13.31
N CYS A 165 -15.29 -0.79 -13.96
CA CYS A 165 -16.33 -1.03 -14.94
C CYS A 165 -15.79 -0.78 -16.35
N ARG A 166 -16.31 -1.51 -17.33
CA ARG A 166 -15.88 -1.45 -18.73
C ARG A 166 -17.05 -1.78 -19.70
N PRO A 167 -17.13 -1.13 -20.87
CA PRO A 167 -16.34 0.04 -21.30
C PRO A 167 -16.76 1.32 -20.57
N LYS A 168 -15.81 2.22 -20.28
CA LYS A 168 -16.00 3.42 -19.44
C LYS A 168 -17.20 4.31 -19.81
N PRO A 169 -17.57 4.51 -21.10
CA PRO A 169 -18.73 5.32 -21.47
C PRO A 169 -20.11 4.70 -21.11
N PHE A 170 -20.14 3.41 -20.81
CA PHE A 170 -21.38 2.67 -20.47
C PHE A 170 -21.45 2.29 -18.99
N CYS A 171 -20.47 2.79 -18.24
CA CYS A 171 -20.44 2.87 -16.79
C CYS A 171 -21.01 4.23 -16.39
#